data_AF-A0A933X2D0-F1
#
_entry.id   AF-A0A933X2D0-F1
#
_cell.length_a   1.000
_cell.length_b   1.000
_cell.length_c   1.000
_cell.angle_alpha   90.00
_cell.angle_beta   90.00
_cell.angle_gamma   90.00
#
_symmetry.space_group_name_H-M   'P 1'
#
loop_
_entity.id
_entity.type
_entity.pdbx_description
1 polymer ?
#
loop_
_entity_poly.entity_id
_entity_poly.type
_entity_poly.pdbx_seq_one_letter_code
_entity_poly.pdbx_strand_id
1 'polypeptide(L)'
;MKLEPPHVGGYGISKSPSTAEFDLKASRILRNAATIGAGVVLVLFAVLTPSTAAEIATLAETFSGHIAVLPSPSTGDLASTPVGRTLVETKLAPHVHELTPAQFADTNFFDARRFPVALYLGHESYFQTVRQARDGDAALRNFLAGGGTLLVLPCGPFPLYYNERFQPANGLGLLGLNLGAGSFEKAPPGLKLTFRANTNQTALRWPATEFPFPSVFEADQRWRPSRAPAAAEARYTPLVTLFDDRGGNHGEGAAVIEFVQGPLRGGRVLYVWLSLLADRESRMRVVPDALRWALTGRSAPATTQLHDNFDGRQEVLGADAIWLLRAGQWKLDQGALVGENCVSDLFEAQGAARGNTAWRDYVLTVRFKIESRGSDWRDGLWFGVRCREDGDGYHLTFTDHDCQLHKAVYGISTSDANPLARVPFKPDQQWHTLRVEARANRLKAQLDGAPLFDVKDDAHLHLPSLRSGGIVLSARQGSASQGRTVVRFDDVSVKLLEE
;
A
#
# COMPACT_ATOMS: atom_id res chain seq x y z
N MET A 1 -40.24 -17.80 -49.00
CA MET A 1 -40.70 -17.91 -47.60
C MET A 1 -40.15 -16.69 -46.86
N LYS A 2 -40.96 -15.65 -46.66
CA LYS A 2 -40.58 -14.42 -45.95
C LYS A 2 -40.85 -14.66 -44.46
N LEU A 3 -39.84 -14.46 -43.61
CA LEU A 3 -39.98 -14.46 -42.16
C LEU A 3 -39.87 -13.00 -41.68
N GLU A 4 -40.96 -12.49 -41.12
CA GLU A 4 -40.98 -11.21 -40.39
C GLU A 4 -40.41 -11.38 -38.98
N PRO A 5 -39.80 -10.35 -38.39
CA PRO A 5 -39.35 -10.39 -37.00
C PRO A 5 -40.50 -10.03 -36.03
N PRO A 6 -40.48 -10.57 -34.78
CA PRO A 6 -41.54 -10.32 -33.82
C PRO A 6 -41.41 -8.97 -33.11
N HIS A 7 -42.57 -8.42 -32.73
CA HIS A 7 -42.76 -7.19 -31.96
C HIS A 7 -42.04 -7.21 -30.61
N VAL A 8 -41.37 -6.09 -30.30
CA VAL A 8 -40.83 -5.77 -28.97
C VAL A 8 -41.93 -5.11 -28.13
N GLY A 9 -42.38 -5.79 -27.08
CA GLY A 9 -43.26 -5.23 -26.05
C GLY A 9 -42.49 -4.38 -25.05
N GLY A 10 -42.98 -3.18 -24.76
CA GLY A 10 -42.38 -2.25 -23.80
C GLY A 10 -42.54 -2.69 -22.34
N TYR A 11 -41.45 -2.60 -21.58
CA TYR A 11 -41.45 -2.74 -20.13
C TYR A 11 -41.52 -1.37 -19.45
N GLY A 12 -42.47 -1.22 -18.53
CA GLY A 12 -42.65 -0.03 -17.69
C GLY A 12 -41.54 0.13 -16.66
N ILE A 13 -41.10 1.38 -16.49
CA ILE A 13 -40.12 1.79 -15.49
C ILE A 13 -40.81 1.91 -14.13
N SER A 14 -40.48 1.03 -13.18
CA SER A 14 -40.85 1.18 -11.77
C SER A 14 -39.89 2.16 -11.07
N LYS A 15 -40.44 3.17 -10.39
CA LYS A 15 -39.68 4.16 -9.59
C LYS A 15 -38.94 3.50 -8.42
N SER A 16 -37.65 3.82 -8.28
CA SER A 16 -36.82 3.52 -7.11
C SER A 16 -37.24 4.39 -5.90
N PRO A 17 -37.17 3.90 -4.65
CA PRO A 17 -37.42 4.75 -3.48
C PRO A 17 -36.24 5.69 -3.22
N SER A 18 -36.55 6.92 -2.84
CA SER A 18 -35.57 7.96 -2.50
C SER A 18 -34.87 7.71 -1.16
N THR A 19 -33.61 8.08 -1.09
CA THR A 19 -32.67 8.06 0.05
C THR A 19 -33.12 8.75 1.35
N ALA A 20 -34.31 9.36 1.39
CA ALA A 20 -34.84 10.07 2.56
C ALA A 20 -35.46 9.15 3.65
N GLU A 21 -35.66 7.86 3.38
CA GLU A 21 -36.34 6.95 4.32
C GLU A 21 -35.41 6.28 5.34
N PHE A 22 -34.09 6.33 5.13
CA PHE A 22 -33.11 5.73 6.04
C PHE A 22 -32.73 6.64 7.23
N ASP A 23 -32.82 7.97 7.08
CA ASP A 23 -32.43 8.93 8.13
C ASP A 23 -33.47 9.10 9.26
N LEU A 24 -34.72 8.73 9.03
CA LEU A 24 -35.81 8.89 10.00
C LEU A 24 -35.93 7.72 11.00
N LYS A 25 -35.28 6.57 10.77
CA LYS A 25 -35.25 5.45 11.72
C LYS A 25 -34.12 5.55 12.75
N ALA A 26 -32.96 6.09 12.38
CA ALA A 26 -31.84 6.26 13.32
C ALA A 26 -32.10 7.35 14.38
N SER A 27 -32.78 8.44 14.01
CA SER A 27 -33.07 9.55 14.92
C SER A 27 -34.20 9.28 15.94
N ARG A 28 -34.98 8.20 15.74
CA ARG A 28 -36.07 7.80 16.64
C ARG A 28 -35.60 6.82 17.74
N ILE A 29 -34.50 6.09 17.50
CA ILE A 29 -33.88 5.21 18.50
C ILE A 29 -33.10 6.03 19.54
N LEU A 30 -32.53 7.18 19.16
CA LEU A 30 -31.76 8.03 20.07
C LEU A 30 -32.58 8.94 20.99
N ARG A 31 -33.90 9.11 20.76
CA ARG A 31 -34.75 9.97 21.61
C ARG A 31 -35.42 9.25 22.78
N ASN A 32 -35.40 7.91 22.82
CA ASN A 32 -36.03 7.14 23.89
C ASN A 32 -35.06 6.69 25.01
N ALA A 33 -33.78 7.07 24.96
CA ALA A 33 -32.78 6.69 25.96
C ALA A 33 -32.61 7.68 27.12
N ALA A 34 -33.38 8.78 27.17
CA ALA A 34 -33.17 9.87 28.12
C ALA A 34 -33.97 9.76 29.44
N THR A 35 -34.66 8.64 29.72
CA THR A 35 -35.56 8.57 30.89
C THR A 35 -35.57 7.23 31.62
N ILE A 36 -34.41 6.63 31.95
CA ILE A 36 -34.35 5.59 33.00
C ILE A 36 -33.06 5.78 33.83
N GLY A 37 -33.24 5.82 35.14
CA GLY A 37 -32.27 6.25 36.15
C GLY A 37 -30.99 5.42 36.27
N ALA A 38 -30.06 6.03 37.01
CA ALA A 38 -28.72 5.56 37.32
C ALA A 38 -28.68 4.12 37.85
N GLY A 39 -27.76 3.32 37.29
CA GLY A 39 -27.38 2.03 37.85
C GLY A 39 -27.51 0.82 36.92
N VAL A 40 -27.11 0.94 35.65
CA VAL A 40 -26.87 -0.23 34.80
C VAL A 40 -25.54 -0.05 34.08
N VAL A 41 -24.67 -1.03 34.21
CA VAL A 41 -23.39 -1.14 33.51
C VAL A 41 -23.65 -1.03 32.01
N LEU A 42 -23.31 0.12 31.42
CA LEU A 42 -23.34 0.32 29.99
C LEU A 42 -22.11 -0.39 29.40
N VAL A 43 -22.22 -1.70 29.14
CA VAL A 43 -21.35 -2.35 28.17
C VAL A 43 -21.76 -1.79 26.81
N LEU A 44 -21.08 -0.73 26.39
CA LEU A 44 -21.20 -0.18 25.05
C LEU A 44 -20.71 -1.26 24.08
N PHE A 45 -21.62 -2.07 23.54
CA PHE A 45 -21.36 -2.82 22.33
C PHE A 45 -21.21 -1.78 21.23
N ALA A 46 -19.98 -1.29 21.03
CA ALA A 46 -19.63 -0.61 19.80
C ALA A 46 -19.89 -1.59 18.67
N VAL A 47 -20.99 -1.40 17.94
CA VAL A 47 -21.19 -2.07 16.67
C VAL A 47 -20.04 -1.58 15.80
N LEU A 48 -19.03 -2.44 15.63
CA LEU A 48 -17.88 -2.16 14.80
C LEU A 48 -18.38 -2.03 13.36
N THR A 49 -18.58 -0.80 12.88
CA THR A 49 -18.84 -0.53 11.47
C THR A 49 -17.69 -1.08 10.65
N PRO A 50 -17.89 -1.68 9.47
CA PRO A 50 -16.80 -2.06 8.59
C PRO A 50 -15.84 -0.89 8.39
N SER A 51 -14.54 -1.16 8.41
CA SER A 51 -13.54 -0.14 8.13
C SER A 51 -13.82 0.44 6.75
N THR A 52 -13.81 1.77 6.61
CA THR A 52 -14.02 2.34 5.28
C THR A 52 -12.78 2.10 4.41
N ALA A 53 -12.96 1.95 3.10
CA ALA A 53 -11.82 1.83 2.19
C ALA A 53 -10.87 3.05 2.30
N ALA A 54 -11.41 4.22 2.62
CA ALA A 54 -10.63 5.44 2.84
C ALA A 54 -9.74 5.36 4.09
N GLU A 55 -10.26 4.91 5.23
CA GLU A 55 -9.47 4.73 6.47
C GLU A 55 -8.28 3.80 6.24
N ILE A 56 -8.50 2.72 5.50
CA ILE A 56 -7.46 1.73 5.25
C ILE A 56 -6.46 2.23 4.22
N ALA A 57 -6.89 2.98 3.21
CA ALA A 57 -5.98 3.63 2.28
C ALA A 57 -5.03 4.59 3.01
N THR A 58 -5.54 5.45 3.89
CA THR A 58 -4.72 6.35 4.71
C THR A 58 -3.74 5.56 5.60
N LEU A 59 -4.19 4.47 6.22
CA LEU A 59 -3.30 3.62 7.01
C LEU A 59 -2.22 2.98 6.13
N ALA A 60 -2.60 2.40 4.99
CA ALA A 60 -1.68 1.74 4.05
C ALA A 60 -0.67 2.71 3.44
N GLU A 61 -1.04 3.97 3.22
CA GLU A 61 -0.15 5.03 2.73
C GLU A 61 1.05 5.23 3.66
N THR A 62 0.86 5.16 4.98
CA THR A 62 1.97 5.24 5.94
C THR A 62 2.94 4.06 5.86
N PHE A 63 2.49 2.93 5.30
CA PHE A 63 3.29 1.72 5.06
C PHE A 63 3.54 1.48 3.56
N SER A 64 3.36 2.49 2.70
CA SER A 64 3.46 2.32 1.25
C SER A 64 4.85 1.80 0.86
N GLY A 65 4.89 0.69 0.12
CA GLY A 65 6.14 -0.01 -0.25
C GLY A 65 6.75 -0.87 0.87
N HIS A 66 6.11 -0.93 2.04
CA HIS A 66 6.50 -1.72 3.20
C HIS A 66 5.49 -2.84 3.52
N ILE A 67 4.57 -3.13 2.59
CA ILE A 67 3.66 -4.27 2.66
C ILE A 67 4.06 -5.23 1.53
N ALA A 68 4.67 -6.37 1.86
CA ALA A 68 5.17 -7.30 0.85
C ALA A 68 4.06 -8.21 0.29
N VAL A 69 4.07 -8.49 -1.01
CA VAL A 69 3.35 -9.62 -1.61
C VAL A 69 4.37 -10.69 -1.96
N LEU A 70 4.21 -11.90 -1.43
CA LEU A 70 5.12 -13.01 -1.67
C LEU A 70 4.99 -13.52 -3.12
N PRO A 71 6.10 -13.85 -3.80
CA PRO A 71 6.05 -14.46 -5.12
C PRO A 71 5.48 -15.87 -5.03
N SER A 72 4.77 -16.27 -6.07
CA SER A 72 4.15 -17.59 -6.17
C SER A 72 4.50 -18.22 -7.53
N PRO A 73 5.00 -19.47 -7.58
CA PRO A 73 5.33 -20.15 -8.84
C PRO A 73 4.13 -20.35 -9.78
N SER A 74 2.92 -20.35 -9.22
CA SER A 74 1.67 -20.64 -9.92
C SER A 74 0.80 -19.42 -10.18
N THR A 75 1.27 -18.23 -9.84
CA THR A 75 0.49 -16.99 -9.94
C THR A 75 1.21 -16.02 -10.86
N GLY A 76 0.45 -15.36 -11.74
CA GLY A 76 0.98 -14.29 -12.59
C GLY A 76 1.13 -12.98 -11.81
N ASP A 77 0.67 -11.89 -12.41
CA ASP A 77 0.60 -10.59 -11.74
C ASP A 77 -0.38 -10.58 -10.55
N LEU A 78 -0.29 -9.56 -9.70
CA LEU A 78 -1.23 -9.34 -8.59
C LEU A 78 -2.69 -9.45 -9.03
N ALA A 79 -3.04 -8.80 -10.14
CA ALA A 79 -4.41 -8.70 -10.66
C ALA A 79 -5.00 -10.04 -11.13
N SER A 80 -4.17 -11.06 -11.37
CA SER A 80 -4.63 -12.40 -11.72
C SER A 80 -5.41 -13.07 -10.58
N THR A 81 -5.16 -12.69 -9.32
CA THR A 81 -5.80 -13.29 -8.15
C THR A 81 -7.07 -12.53 -7.72
N PRO A 82 -8.09 -13.21 -7.14
CA PRO A 82 -9.26 -12.53 -6.59
C PRO A 82 -8.93 -11.49 -5.51
N VAL A 83 -7.95 -11.78 -4.66
CA VAL A 83 -7.49 -10.86 -3.61
C VAL A 83 -6.72 -9.69 -4.20
N GLY A 84 -5.82 -9.91 -5.16
CA GLY A 84 -5.12 -8.83 -5.83
C GLY A 84 -6.03 -7.89 -6.60
N ARG A 85 -7.09 -8.41 -7.26
CA ARG A 85 -8.17 -7.54 -7.80
C ARG A 85 -8.83 -6.70 -6.73
N THR A 86 -9.06 -7.27 -5.54
CA THR A 86 -9.62 -6.53 -4.39
C THR A 86 -8.67 -5.41 -3.95
N LEU A 87 -7.35 -5.64 -3.94
CA LEU A 87 -6.36 -4.59 -3.65
C LEU A 87 -6.40 -3.47 -4.68
N VAL A 88 -6.57 -3.78 -5.97
CA VAL A 88 -6.75 -2.78 -7.03
C VAL A 88 -8.05 -1.98 -6.83
N GLU A 89 -9.17 -2.68 -6.66
CA GLU A 89 -10.50 -2.08 -6.46
C GLU A 89 -10.57 -1.17 -5.23
N THR A 90 -9.80 -1.49 -4.18
CA THR A 90 -9.72 -0.71 -2.93
C THR A 90 -8.60 0.32 -2.92
N LYS A 91 -7.89 0.50 -4.04
CA LYS A 91 -6.73 1.42 -4.17
C LYS A 91 -5.57 1.11 -3.20
N LEU A 92 -5.46 -0.15 -2.76
CA LEU A 92 -4.38 -0.63 -1.90
C LEU A 92 -3.19 -1.18 -2.69
N ALA A 93 -3.39 -1.52 -3.97
CA ALA A 93 -2.32 -2.05 -4.83
C ALA A 93 -1.07 -1.15 -4.91
N PRO A 94 -1.16 0.20 -5.02
CA PRO A 94 0.03 1.05 -5.03
C PRO A 94 0.85 1.06 -3.73
N HIS A 95 0.28 0.53 -2.63
CA HIS A 95 0.92 0.52 -1.32
C HIS A 95 1.64 -0.80 -1.02
N VAL A 96 1.44 -1.84 -1.82
CA VAL A 96 2.13 -3.12 -1.67
C VAL A 96 3.38 -3.18 -2.56
N HIS A 97 4.28 -4.09 -2.24
CA HIS A 97 5.50 -4.35 -3.00
C HIS A 97 5.53 -5.83 -3.40
N GLU A 98 5.40 -6.11 -4.70
CA GLU A 98 5.50 -7.47 -5.24
C GLU A 98 6.96 -7.92 -5.20
N LEU A 99 7.28 -8.86 -4.32
CA LEU A 99 8.64 -9.36 -4.19
C LEU A 99 8.96 -10.29 -5.36
N THR A 100 10.14 -10.09 -5.97
CA THR A 100 10.74 -11.11 -6.84
C THR A 100 11.15 -12.34 -6.00
N PRO A 101 11.29 -13.54 -6.61
CA PRO A 101 11.81 -14.72 -5.90
C PRO A 101 13.16 -14.44 -5.22
N ALA A 102 14.04 -13.70 -5.89
CA ALA A 102 15.35 -13.34 -5.35
C ALA A 102 15.28 -12.40 -4.14
N GLN A 103 14.35 -11.44 -4.12
CA GLN A 103 14.12 -10.56 -2.96
C GLN A 103 13.48 -11.31 -1.80
N PHE A 104 12.53 -12.20 -2.08
CA PHE A 104 11.87 -13.02 -1.06
C PHE A 104 12.86 -13.95 -0.34
N ALA A 105 13.76 -14.61 -1.07
CA ALA A 105 14.75 -15.52 -0.49
C ALA A 105 15.92 -14.81 0.24
N ASP A 106 16.06 -13.50 0.08
CA ASP A 106 17.13 -12.72 0.69
C ASP A 106 16.68 -12.19 2.06
N THR A 107 17.17 -12.79 3.15
CA THR A 107 16.79 -12.44 4.53
C THR A 107 17.22 -11.03 4.96
N ASN A 108 18.13 -10.39 4.24
CA ASN A 108 18.49 -8.99 4.48
C ASN A 108 17.55 -8.02 3.75
N PHE A 109 16.88 -8.49 2.70
CA PHE A 109 15.86 -7.72 1.97
C PHE A 109 14.48 -7.96 2.57
N PHE A 110 14.03 -9.21 2.62
CA PHE A 110 12.74 -9.59 3.18
C PHE A 110 12.84 -9.90 4.68
N ASP A 111 12.64 -8.86 5.50
CA ASP A 111 12.56 -8.96 6.95
C ASP A 111 11.40 -8.11 7.53
N ALA A 112 11.06 -8.34 8.79
CA ALA A 112 9.94 -7.68 9.46
C ALA A 112 10.14 -6.18 9.74
N ARG A 113 11.39 -5.69 9.74
CA ARG A 113 11.70 -4.26 9.91
C ARG A 113 11.41 -3.52 8.62
N ARG A 114 11.74 -4.11 7.48
CA ARG A 114 11.44 -3.54 6.16
C ARG A 114 10.01 -3.78 5.74
N PHE A 115 9.47 -4.97 6.01
CA PHE A 115 8.11 -5.36 5.67
C PHE A 115 7.39 -5.84 6.94
N PRO A 116 6.73 -4.97 7.72
CA PRO A 116 5.98 -5.42 8.90
C PRO A 116 4.83 -6.38 8.57
N VAL A 117 4.34 -6.36 7.33
CA VAL A 117 3.24 -7.18 6.84
C VAL A 117 3.62 -7.80 5.50
N ALA A 118 3.30 -9.08 5.33
CA ALA A 118 3.43 -9.81 4.06
C ALA A 118 2.12 -10.52 3.71
N LEU A 119 1.81 -10.62 2.42
CA LEU A 119 0.64 -11.32 1.89
C LEU A 119 1.08 -12.52 1.06
N TYR A 120 0.50 -13.70 1.34
CA TYR A 120 0.54 -14.82 0.42
C TYR A 120 -0.79 -14.90 -0.34
N LEU A 121 -0.74 -14.63 -1.64
CA LEU A 121 -1.89 -14.65 -2.54
C LEU A 121 -1.84 -15.83 -3.52
N GLY A 122 -0.85 -16.70 -3.37
CA GLY A 122 -0.59 -17.83 -4.25
C GLY A 122 -1.64 -18.94 -4.18
N HIS A 123 -1.48 -19.94 -5.04
CA HIS A 123 -2.32 -21.14 -5.06
C HIS A 123 -1.86 -22.11 -3.96
N GLU A 124 -1.21 -23.21 -4.33
CA GLU A 124 -0.72 -24.23 -3.41
C GLU A 124 0.81 -24.29 -3.39
N SER A 125 1.49 -23.65 -4.35
CA SER A 125 2.94 -23.64 -4.42
C SER A 125 3.57 -22.35 -3.89
N TYR A 126 4.81 -22.44 -3.45
CA TYR A 126 5.67 -21.31 -3.10
C TYR A 126 7.11 -21.59 -3.50
N PHE A 127 7.92 -20.55 -3.55
CA PHE A 127 9.37 -20.71 -3.72
C PHE A 127 9.96 -21.23 -2.42
N GLN A 128 10.26 -22.53 -2.34
CA GLN A 128 11.02 -23.08 -1.22
C GLN A 128 12.51 -22.82 -1.41
N THR A 129 12.99 -22.94 -2.66
CA THR A 129 14.39 -22.76 -3.04
C THR A 129 14.50 -21.78 -4.21
N VAL A 130 15.35 -20.76 -4.06
CA VAL A 130 15.64 -19.78 -5.11
C VAL A 130 17.13 -19.78 -5.46
N ARG A 131 18.01 -19.46 -4.50
CA ARG A 131 19.47 -19.41 -4.67
C ARG A 131 20.16 -20.59 -4.00
N GLN A 132 19.70 -20.96 -2.81
CA GLN A 132 20.20 -22.08 -2.02
C GLN A 132 19.06 -22.91 -1.47
N ALA A 133 19.31 -24.19 -1.20
CA ALA A 133 18.28 -25.10 -0.73
C ALA A 133 17.54 -24.51 0.50
N ARG A 134 16.22 -24.37 0.38
CA ARG A 134 15.32 -23.93 1.45
C ARG A 134 15.54 -22.49 1.95
N ASP A 135 16.11 -21.60 1.14
CA ASP A 135 16.19 -20.17 1.49
C ASP A 135 14.84 -19.49 1.63
N GLY A 136 13.81 -19.92 0.88
CA GLY A 136 12.44 -19.46 1.08
C GLY A 136 11.87 -19.83 2.45
N ASP A 137 12.17 -21.04 2.94
CA ASP A 137 11.78 -21.46 4.30
C ASP A 137 12.49 -20.62 5.36
N ALA A 138 13.79 -20.37 5.16
CA ALA A 138 14.60 -19.55 6.06
C ALA A 138 14.09 -18.11 6.11
N ALA A 139 13.69 -17.54 4.96
CA ALA A 139 13.14 -16.20 4.86
C ALA A 139 11.81 -16.05 5.60
N LEU A 140 10.88 -16.98 5.43
CA LEU A 140 9.60 -16.98 6.18
C LEU A 140 9.81 -17.08 7.69
N ARG A 141 10.73 -17.94 8.14
CA ARG A 141 11.07 -18.06 9.56
C ARG A 141 11.70 -16.79 10.11
N ASN A 142 12.66 -16.21 9.39
CA ASN A 142 13.31 -14.96 9.77
C ASN A 142 12.30 -13.80 9.88
N PHE A 143 11.41 -13.69 8.89
CA PHE A 143 10.33 -12.70 8.90
C PHE A 143 9.43 -12.82 10.14
N LEU A 144 8.95 -14.03 10.46
CA LEU A 144 8.10 -14.25 11.63
C LEU A 144 8.87 -14.04 12.95
N ALA A 145 10.10 -14.55 13.05
CA ALA A 145 10.96 -14.35 14.21
C ALA A 145 11.29 -12.85 14.45
N GLY A 146 11.30 -12.04 13.40
CA GLY A 146 11.45 -10.59 13.48
C GLY A 146 10.17 -9.83 13.90
N GLY A 147 9.06 -10.52 14.18
CA GLY A 147 7.78 -9.89 14.54
C GLY A 147 6.87 -9.52 13.36
N GLY A 148 7.13 -10.09 12.18
CA GLY A 148 6.33 -9.89 10.98
C GLY A 148 4.92 -10.48 11.10
N THR A 149 3.97 -9.94 10.33
CA THR A 149 2.64 -10.53 10.16
C THR A 149 2.46 -11.08 8.76
N LEU A 150 2.18 -12.37 8.64
CA LEU A 150 1.86 -13.02 7.37
C LEU A 150 0.35 -13.21 7.23
N LEU A 151 -0.22 -12.65 6.16
CA LEU A 151 -1.62 -12.85 5.77
C LEU A 151 -1.68 -13.92 4.68
N VAL A 152 -2.15 -15.11 5.04
CA VAL A 152 -2.34 -16.24 4.11
C VAL A 152 -3.75 -16.14 3.54
N LEU A 153 -3.87 -15.55 2.35
CA LEU A 153 -5.12 -15.25 1.65
C LEU A 153 -5.10 -15.94 0.26
N PRO A 154 -5.12 -17.28 0.23
CA PRO A 154 -4.77 -18.05 -0.95
C PRO A 154 -5.87 -18.06 -2.00
N CYS A 155 -5.49 -18.36 -3.23
CA CYS A 155 -6.40 -18.69 -4.33
C CYS A 155 -6.53 -20.21 -4.58
N GLY A 156 -5.81 -21.04 -3.82
CA GLY A 156 -5.90 -22.49 -3.81
C GLY A 156 -6.27 -23.06 -2.43
N PRO A 157 -6.73 -24.32 -2.35
CA PRO A 157 -7.18 -24.92 -1.09
C PRO A 157 -6.05 -25.21 -0.11
N PHE A 158 -4.87 -25.59 -0.60
CA PHE A 158 -3.77 -26.01 0.26
C PHE A 158 -2.54 -25.09 0.10
N PRO A 159 -2.58 -23.85 0.64
CA PRO A 159 -1.49 -22.90 0.47
C PRO A 159 -0.15 -23.45 0.95
N LEU A 160 0.93 -23.15 0.23
CA LEU A 160 2.30 -23.54 0.60
C LEU A 160 2.52 -25.07 0.74
N TYR A 161 1.67 -25.89 0.14
CA TYR A 161 1.80 -27.35 0.18
C TYR A 161 2.93 -27.84 -0.73
N TYR A 162 3.07 -27.23 -1.90
CA TYR A 162 4.08 -27.59 -2.90
C TYR A 162 5.23 -26.56 -2.98
N ASN A 163 6.42 -26.99 -3.36
CA ASN A 163 7.51 -26.08 -3.73
C ASN A 163 7.41 -25.61 -5.20
N GLU A 164 8.41 -24.86 -5.66
CA GLU A 164 8.51 -24.34 -7.03
C GLU A 164 8.63 -25.42 -8.10
N ARG A 165 8.89 -26.67 -7.71
CA ARG A 165 8.93 -27.85 -8.59
C ARG A 165 7.70 -28.74 -8.44
N PHE A 166 6.65 -28.25 -7.78
CA PHE A 166 5.42 -28.99 -7.47
C PHE A 166 5.64 -30.27 -6.64
N GLN A 167 6.70 -30.30 -5.82
CA GLN A 167 6.95 -31.38 -4.87
C GLN A 167 6.41 -31.00 -3.49
N PRO A 168 5.86 -31.95 -2.71
CA PRO A 168 5.40 -31.66 -1.35
C PRO A 168 6.51 -31.07 -0.48
N ALA A 169 6.26 -29.91 0.12
CA ALA A 169 7.25 -29.11 0.85
C ALA A 169 6.85 -28.80 2.30
N ASN A 170 5.56 -28.95 2.64
CA ASN A 170 5.01 -28.71 3.98
C ASN A 170 5.34 -27.31 4.55
N GLY A 171 5.20 -26.26 3.73
CA GLY A 171 5.48 -24.88 4.14
C GLY A 171 4.61 -24.41 5.32
N LEU A 172 3.41 -24.99 5.48
CA LEU A 172 2.47 -24.65 6.55
C LEU A 172 2.96 -25.03 7.95
N GLY A 173 3.69 -26.13 8.07
CA GLY A 173 4.32 -26.52 9.32
C GLY A 173 5.34 -25.49 9.82
N LEU A 174 5.95 -24.71 8.91
CA LEU A 174 6.85 -23.60 9.25
C LEU A 174 6.11 -22.44 9.92
N LEU A 175 4.82 -22.28 9.59
CA LEU A 175 3.96 -21.18 10.02
C LEU A 175 3.10 -21.55 11.24
N GLY A 176 3.34 -22.70 11.87
CA GLY A 176 2.50 -23.22 12.96
C GLY A 176 1.06 -23.54 12.54
N LEU A 177 0.76 -23.52 11.24
CA LEU A 177 -0.57 -23.81 10.72
C LEU A 177 -0.78 -25.33 10.65
N ASN A 178 -1.66 -25.83 11.52
CA ASN A 178 -2.14 -27.19 11.45
C ASN A 178 -3.34 -27.28 10.48
N LEU A 179 -3.06 -27.18 9.18
CA LEU A 179 -4.07 -27.43 8.14
C LEU A 179 -4.12 -28.93 7.82
N GLY A 180 -5.31 -29.48 7.66
CA GLY A 180 -5.48 -30.85 7.16
C GLY A 180 -6.35 -31.74 8.03
N ALA A 181 -6.31 -31.58 9.36
CA ALA A 181 -7.09 -32.40 10.28
C ALA A 181 -8.60 -32.13 10.14
N GLY A 182 -9.35 -33.13 9.67
CA GLY A 182 -10.79 -32.99 9.36
C GLY A 182 -11.07 -32.40 7.98
N SER A 183 -10.11 -32.45 7.06
CA SER A 183 -10.31 -32.04 5.66
C SER A 183 -11.23 -33.00 4.92
N PHE A 184 -11.92 -32.47 3.92
CA PHE A 184 -12.69 -33.26 2.96
C PHE A 184 -12.62 -32.63 1.57
N GLU A 185 -12.74 -33.45 0.53
CA GLU A 185 -12.75 -32.97 -0.87
C GLU A 185 -14.12 -32.41 -1.28
N LYS A 186 -15.19 -32.88 -0.64
CA LYS A 186 -16.57 -32.46 -0.84
C LYS A 186 -17.29 -32.47 0.50
N ALA A 187 -18.27 -31.58 0.67
CA ALA A 187 -19.13 -31.59 1.85
C ALA A 187 -19.69 -33.00 2.11
N PRO A 188 -19.59 -33.53 3.34
CA PRO A 188 -20.10 -34.87 3.65
C PRO A 188 -21.60 -34.99 3.35
N PRO A 189 -22.05 -36.08 2.73
CA PRO A 189 -23.45 -36.24 2.33
C PRO A 189 -24.36 -36.25 3.56
N GLY A 190 -25.48 -35.52 3.48
CA GLY A 190 -26.51 -35.49 4.52
C GLY A 190 -26.16 -34.63 5.74
N LEU A 191 -25.06 -33.88 5.72
CA LEU A 191 -24.77 -32.86 6.72
C LEU A 191 -25.15 -31.47 6.20
N LYS A 192 -25.78 -30.67 7.06
CA LYS A 192 -25.95 -29.24 6.80
C LYS A 192 -24.86 -28.47 7.53
N LEU A 193 -23.92 -27.93 6.75
CA LEU A 193 -22.77 -27.22 7.28
C LEU A 193 -23.04 -25.71 7.35
N THR A 194 -22.71 -25.10 8.50
CA THR A 194 -22.93 -23.68 8.80
C THR A 194 -21.68 -23.09 9.45
N PHE A 195 -21.18 -22.00 8.89
CA PHE A 195 -20.14 -21.19 9.51
C PHE A 195 -20.72 -20.34 10.63
N ARG A 196 -19.98 -20.24 11.74
CA ARG A 196 -20.23 -19.31 12.83
C ARG A 196 -19.03 -18.41 13.03
N ALA A 197 -19.23 -17.10 12.89
CA ALA A 197 -18.20 -16.10 13.11
C ALA A 197 -18.02 -15.85 14.61
N ASN A 198 -16.77 -15.84 15.07
CA ASN A 198 -16.43 -15.42 16.42
C ASN A 198 -16.54 -13.89 16.51
N THR A 199 -17.43 -13.40 17.36
CA THR A 199 -17.63 -11.96 17.61
C THR A 199 -16.70 -11.40 18.68
N ASN A 200 -16.01 -12.26 19.43
CA ASN A 200 -15.06 -11.88 20.49
C ASN A 200 -13.62 -11.78 19.96
N GLN A 201 -13.44 -11.12 18.81
CA GLN A 201 -12.13 -10.86 18.19
C GLN A 201 -12.18 -9.56 17.37
N THR A 202 -11.01 -8.99 17.06
CA THR A 202 -10.90 -7.69 16.38
C THR A 202 -10.19 -7.75 15.02
N ALA A 203 -9.81 -8.95 14.58
CA ALA A 203 -9.08 -9.18 13.34
C ALA A 203 -9.97 -8.95 12.11
N LEU A 204 -11.11 -9.64 12.02
CA LEU A 204 -11.99 -9.61 10.85
C LEU A 204 -13.44 -9.28 11.24
N ARG A 205 -14.12 -8.40 10.50
CA ARG A 205 -15.55 -8.14 10.68
C ARG A 205 -16.34 -8.88 9.60
N TRP A 206 -17.07 -9.91 10.02
CA TRP A 206 -17.93 -10.70 9.13
C TRP A 206 -19.29 -10.02 8.92
N PRO A 207 -19.90 -10.14 7.73
CA PRO A 207 -21.20 -9.53 7.44
C PRO A 207 -22.34 -10.16 8.26
N ALA A 208 -22.19 -11.44 8.63
CA ALA A 208 -23.17 -12.19 9.42
C ALA A 208 -22.45 -13.03 10.47
N THR A 209 -23.13 -13.27 11.59
CA THR A 209 -22.64 -14.16 12.65
C THR A 209 -22.76 -15.64 12.29
N GLU A 210 -23.69 -15.98 11.40
CA GLU A 210 -23.83 -17.31 10.82
C GLU A 210 -24.12 -17.24 9.31
N PHE A 211 -23.56 -18.16 8.54
CA PHE A 211 -23.81 -18.28 7.09
C PHE A 211 -23.54 -19.70 6.60
N PRO A 212 -24.20 -20.17 5.52
CA PRO A 212 -24.07 -21.55 5.07
C PRO A 212 -22.68 -21.86 4.50
N PHE A 213 -22.29 -23.13 4.53
CA PHE A 213 -21.19 -23.61 3.70
C PHE A 213 -21.56 -23.43 2.22
N PRO A 214 -20.65 -22.92 1.37
CA PRO A 214 -20.98 -22.64 -0.03
C PRO A 214 -21.36 -23.93 -0.76
N SER A 215 -22.18 -23.83 -1.79
CA SER A 215 -22.46 -24.89 -2.75
C SER A 215 -21.35 -25.00 -3.81
N VAL A 216 -21.37 -26.09 -4.58
CA VAL A 216 -20.45 -26.33 -5.72
C VAL A 216 -20.51 -25.25 -6.80
N PHE A 217 -21.60 -24.46 -6.86
CA PHE A 217 -21.77 -23.38 -7.83
C PHE A 217 -21.28 -22.03 -7.28
N GLU A 218 -21.11 -21.92 -5.96
CA GLU A 218 -20.71 -20.68 -5.29
C GLU A 218 -19.20 -20.64 -5.05
N ALA A 219 -18.58 -21.76 -4.63
CA ALA A 219 -17.16 -21.82 -4.35
C ALA A 219 -16.58 -23.26 -4.33
N ASP A 220 -15.25 -23.35 -4.22
CA ASP A 220 -14.52 -24.60 -4.02
C ASP A 220 -14.99 -25.30 -2.73
N GLN A 221 -15.30 -26.60 -2.82
CA GLN A 221 -15.79 -27.41 -1.71
C GLN A 221 -14.69 -28.07 -0.88
N ARG A 222 -13.43 -28.03 -1.33
CA ARG A 222 -12.30 -28.67 -0.67
C ARG A 222 -12.00 -27.93 0.62
N TRP A 223 -12.43 -28.53 1.71
CA TRP A 223 -12.26 -27.98 3.05
C TRP A 223 -10.87 -28.29 3.57
N ARG A 224 -10.17 -27.25 3.99
CA ARG A 224 -8.83 -27.30 4.60
C ARG A 224 -8.87 -26.47 5.88
N PRO A 225 -9.46 -27.00 6.97
CA PRO A 225 -9.57 -26.26 8.21
C PRO A 225 -8.20 -26.01 8.80
N SER A 226 -8.02 -24.84 9.41
CA SER A 226 -7.06 -24.68 10.49
C SER A 226 -7.60 -25.35 11.74
N ARG A 227 -6.70 -25.76 12.64
CA ARG A 227 -7.02 -26.13 14.02
C ARG A 227 -5.93 -25.59 14.93
N ALA A 228 -6.26 -25.41 16.20
CA ALA A 228 -5.27 -25.05 17.20
C ALA A 228 -4.10 -26.07 17.20
N PRO A 229 -2.84 -25.61 17.19
CA PRO A 229 -1.71 -26.50 17.36
C PRO A 229 -1.74 -27.10 18.78
N ALA A 230 -1.20 -28.31 18.94
CA ALA A 230 -1.12 -28.96 20.25
C ALA A 230 -0.10 -28.27 21.20
N ALA A 231 0.80 -27.43 20.66
CA ALA A 231 1.88 -26.79 21.41
C ALA A 231 1.44 -25.44 22.01
N ALA A 232 1.87 -25.17 23.25
CA ALA A 232 1.55 -23.98 24.03
C ALA A 232 2.29 -22.68 23.60
N GLU A 233 3.09 -22.73 22.53
CA GLU A 233 3.98 -21.63 22.12
C GLU A 233 3.26 -20.48 21.40
N ALA A 234 2.02 -20.72 20.96
CA ALA A 234 1.23 -19.76 20.22
C ALA A 234 -0.18 -19.58 20.81
N ARG A 235 -0.66 -18.34 20.81
CA ARG A 235 -2.07 -18.04 21.04
C ARG A 235 -2.84 -18.25 19.75
N TYR A 236 -3.82 -19.14 19.78
CA TYR A 236 -4.71 -19.44 18.66
C TYR A 236 -6.06 -18.77 18.88
N THR A 237 -6.51 -17.96 17.92
CA THR A 237 -7.81 -17.28 17.97
C THR A 237 -8.66 -17.72 16.77
N PRO A 238 -9.71 -18.54 16.97
CA PRO A 238 -10.64 -18.87 15.90
C PRO A 238 -11.43 -17.62 15.50
N LEU A 239 -11.55 -17.37 14.19
CA LEU A 239 -12.33 -16.25 13.66
C LEU A 239 -13.65 -16.72 13.05
N VAL A 240 -13.63 -17.85 12.34
CA VAL A 240 -14.83 -18.50 11.79
C VAL A 240 -14.68 -20.00 11.93
N THR A 241 -15.68 -20.66 12.52
CA THR A 241 -15.69 -22.12 12.73
C THR A 241 -16.83 -22.75 11.96
N LEU A 242 -16.57 -23.91 11.34
CA LEU A 242 -17.57 -24.68 10.61
C LEU A 242 -18.24 -25.70 11.53
N PHE A 243 -19.56 -25.67 11.61
CA PHE A 243 -20.36 -26.62 12.36
C PHE A 243 -21.29 -27.40 11.43
N ASP A 244 -21.59 -28.66 11.77
CA ASP A 244 -22.74 -29.35 11.21
C ASP A 244 -24.02 -29.10 12.04
N ASP A 245 -25.16 -29.54 11.51
CA ASP A 245 -26.48 -29.47 12.13
C ASP A 245 -26.63 -30.34 13.38
N ARG A 246 -25.65 -31.18 13.69
CA ARG A 246 -25.56 -32.00 14.90
C ARG A 246 -24.66 -31.37 15.95
N GLY A 247 -24.11 -30.18 15.69
CA GLY A 247 -23.18 -29.47 16.57
C GLY A 247 -21.73 -29.93 16.47
N GLY A 248 -21.39 -30.80 15.52
CA GLY A 248 -20.03 -31.23 15.26
C GLY A 248 -19.16 -30.09 14.73
N ASN A 249 -17.97 -29.91 15.31
CA ASN A 249 -16.99 -28.90 14.90
C ASN A 249 -16.02 -29.48 13.85
N HIS A 250 -16.03 -28.90 12.65
CA HIS A 250 -15.21 -29.31 11.51
C HIS A 250 -13.92 -28.50 11.35
N GLY A 251 -13.65 -27.56 12.26
CA GLY A 251 -12.46 -26.72 12.31
C GLY A 251 -12.70 -25.30 11.79
N GLU A 252 -11.61 -24.57 11.62
CA GLU A 252 -11.61 -23.12 11.45
C GLU A 252 -11.37 -22.73 9.99
N GLY A 253 -12.32 -21.98 9.43
CA GLY A 253 -12.21 -21.40 8.08
C GLY A 253 -11.41 -20.10 8.08
N ALA A 254 -11.27 -19.46 9.24
CA ALA A 254 -10.34 -18.37 9.43
C ALA A 254 -9.83 -18.39 10.87
N ALA A 255 -8.54 -18.12 11.06
CA ALA A 255 -7.89 -18.14 12.36
C ALA A 255 -6.68 -17.19 12.40
N VAL A 256 -6.37 -16.71 13.60
CA VAL A 256 -5.12 -16.01 13.90
C VAL A 256 -4.25 -16.89 14.78
N ILE A 257 -2.96 -16.93 14.45
CA ILE A 257 -1.90 -17.50 15.27
C ILE A 257 -0.95 -16.38 15.68
N GLU A 258 -0.72 -16.21 16.97
CA GLU A 258 0.25 -15.26 17.50
C GLU A 258 1.29 -16.03 18.30
N PHE A 259 2.54 -16.00 17.85
CA PHE A 259 3.63 -16.68 18.52
C PHE A 259 4.05 -15.89 19.75
N VAL A 260 3.69 -16.39 20.93
CA VAL A 260 3.97 -15.73 22.21
C VAL A 260 5.29 -16.20 22.82
N GLN A 261 5.75 -17.38 22.42
CA GLN A 261 7.00 -18.02 22.86
C GLN A 261 7.70 -18.70 21.68
N GLY A 262 8.87 -19.29 21.94
CA GLY A 262 9.64 -20.06 20.96
C GLY A 262 10.38 -19.20 19.92
N PRO A 263 10.98 -19.83 18.90
CA PRO A 263 11.82 -19.16 17.89
C PRO A 263 11.09 -18.15 17.01
N LEU A 264 9.76 -18.23 16.95
CA LEU A 264 8.92 -17.33 16.13
C LEU A 264 8.26 -16.23 16.97
N ARG A 265 8.64 -16.06 18.24
CA ARG A 265 8.03 -15.11 19.18
C ARG A 265 7.90 -13.71 18.56
N GLY A 266 6.70 -13.14 18.68
CA GLY A 266 6.33 -11.84 18.12
C GLY A 266 5.71 -11.93 16.72
N GLY A 267 5.95 -13.02 16.00
CA GLY A 267 5.34 -13.28 14.70
C GLY A 267 3.83 -13.51 14.80
N ARG A 268 3.11 -13.17 13.73
CA ARG A 268 1.66 -13.43 13.63
C ARG A 268 1.30 -13.99 12.26
N VAL A 269 0.33 -14.89 12.22
CA VAL A 269 -0.21 -15.45 10.97
C VAL A 269 -1.74 -15.32 11.00
N LEU A 270 -2.32 -14.74 9.96
CA LEU A 270 -3.76 -14.82 9.68
C LEU A 270 -3.95 -15.81 8.55
N TYR A 271 -4.82 -16.79 8.74
CA TYR A 271 -5.26 -17.69 7.69
C TYR A 271 -6.74 -17.46 7.39
N VAL A 272 -7.09 -17.42 6.10
CA VAL A 272 -8.48 -17.44 5.62
C VAL A 272 -8.61 -18.48 4.51
N TRP A 273 -9.56 -19.40 4.64
CA TRP A 273 -9.85 -20.42 3.65
C TRP A 273 -10.35 -19.79 2.35
N LEU A 274 -9.86 -20.30 1.20
CA LEU A 274 -10.05 -19.66 -0.12
C LEU A 274 -11.52 -19.36 -0.43
N SER A 275 -12.45 -20.22 0.00
CA SER A 275 -13.85 -20.09 -0.41
C SER A 275 -14.58 -19.00 0.36
N LEU A 276 -14.08 -18.61 1.54
CA LEU A 276 -14.50 -17.37 2.21
C LEU A 276 -14.02 -16.12 1.46
N LEU A 277 -13.06 -16.29 0.55
CA LEU A 277 -12.55 -15.26 -0.37
C LEU A 277 -13.07 -15.46 -1.80
N ALA A 278 -14.00 -16.39 -2.08
CA ALA A 278 -14.50 -16.64 -3.44
C ALA A 278 -15.59 -15.64 -3.86
N ASP A 279 -16.43 -15.23 -2.92
CA ASP A 279 -17.42 -14.17 -3.13
C ASP A 279 -16.77 -12.77 -3.03
N ARG A 280 -17.23 -11.85 -3.89
CA ARG A 280 -16.72 -10.47 -3.93
C ARG A 280 -17.10 -9.70 -2.67
N GLU A 281 -18.33 -9.82 -2.16
CA GLU A 281 -18.74 -9.06 -0.98
C GLU A 281 -17.87 -9.41 0.23
N SER A 282 -17.64 -10.71 0.44
CA SER A 282 -16.80 -11.26 1.50
C SER A 282 -15.36 -10.78 1.36
N ARG A 283 -14.76 -10.84 0.16
CA ARG A 283 -13.40 -10.30 -0.08
C ARG A 283 -13.28 -8.81 0.22
N MET A 284 -14.23 -8.01 -0.23
CA MET A 284 -14.23 -6.56 -0.03
C MET A 284 -14.31 -6.15 1.44
N ARG A 285 -14.68 -7.07 2.34
CA ARG A 285 -14.65 -6.87 3.79
C ARG A 285 -13.39 -7.47 4.43
N VAL A 286 -13.09 -8.73 4.09
CA VAL A 286 -12.00 -9.49 4.73
C VAL A 286 -10.64 -8.91 4.40
N VAL A 287 -10.36 -8.57 3.13
CA VAL A 287 -9.02 -8.10 2.71
C VAL A 287 -8.68 -6.76 3.38
N PRO A 288 -9.55 -5.74 3.36
CA PRO A 288 -9.25 -4.49 4.04
C PRO A 288 -9.13 -4.67 5.56
N ASP A 289 -10.02 -5.43 6.20
CA ASP A 289 -9.93 -5.65 7.66
C ASP A 289 -8.67 -6.43 8.08
N ALA A 290 -8.25 -7.41 7.29
CA ALA A 290 -7.02 -8.14 7.51
C ALA A 290 -5.81 -7.19 7.49
N LEU A 291 -5.73 -6.30 6.49
CA LEU A 291 -4.69 -5.28 6.40
C LEU A 291 -4.76 -4.29 7.56
N ARG A 292 -5.95 -3.78 7.90
CA ARG A 292 -6.14 -2.91 9.06
C ARG A 292 -5.62 -3.60 10.32
N TRP A 293 -6.02 -4.83 10.61
CA TRP A 293 -5.57 -5.58 11.78
C TRP A 293 -4.05 -5.79 11.79
N ALA A 294 -3.47 -6.07 10.62
CA ALA A 294 -2.03 -6.30 10.50
C ALA A 294 -1.21 -5.04 10.76
N LEU A 295 -1.69 -3.87 10.30
CA LEU A 295 -1.02 -2.58 10.34
C LEU A 295 -1.31 -1.78 11.63
N THR A 296 -2.48 -1.95 12.23
CA THR A 296 -2.89 -1.20 13.44
C THR A 296 -1.90 -1.44 14.59
N GLY A 297 -1.45 -0.35 15.23
CA GLY A 297 -0.54 -0.41 16.37
C GLY A 297 0.92 -0.70 16.00
N ARG A 298 1.25 -0.76 14.70
CA ARG A 298 2.63 -0.84 14.23
C ARG A 298 3.18 0.55 13.92
N SER A 299 4.47 0.72 14.13
CA SER A 299 5.21 1.83 13.55
C SER A 299 5.52 1.49 12.09
N ALA A 300 5.24 2.43 11.19
CA ALA A 300 5.74 2.35 9.83
C ALA A 300 7.27 2.24 9.88
N PRO A 301 7.89 1.39 9.04
CA PRO A 301 9.33 1.41 8.88
C PRO A 301 9.75 2.83 8.53
N ALA A 302 10.70 3.39 9.28
CA ALA A 302 11.36 4.60 8.84
C ALA A 302 12.04 4.22 7.52
N THR A 303 11.55 4.74 6.39
CA THR A 303 12.25 4.63 5.11
C THR A 303 13.48 5.52 5.22
N THR A 304 14.48 5.12 6.01
CA THR A 304 15.66 5.96 6.33
C THR A 304 16.46 6.29 5.10
N GLN A 305 16.30 5.53 4.01
CA GLN A 305 16.95 5.80 2.76
C GLN A 305 16.10 5.39 1.56
N LEU A 306 15.80 6.38 0.72
CA LEU A 306 15.41 6.24 -0.66
C LEU A 306 16.67 6.22 -1.52
N HIS A 307 16.72 5.34 -2.52
CA HIS A 307 17.70 5.41 -3.61
C HIS A 307 17.09 4.90 -4.91
N ASP A 308 17.38 5.56 -6.03
CA ASP A 308 16.95 5.21 -7.36
C ASP A 308 17.92 5.74 -8.42
N ASN A 309 18.67 4.84 -9.05
CA ASN A 309 19.56 5.13 -10.17
C ASN A 309 18.94 4.78 -11.53
N PHE A 310 17.66 4.37 -11.57
CA PHE A 310 16.90 4.03 -12.79
C PHE A 310 17.49 2.92 -13.70
N ASP A 311 18.66 2.38 -13.40
CA ASP A 311 19.31 1.32 -14.15
C ASP A 311 18.47 0.03 -14.19
N GLY A 312 18.44 -0.62 -15.35
CA GLY A 312 17.80 -1.93 -15.54
C GLY A 312 16.27 -1.92 -15.56
N ARG A 313 15.61 -0.76 -15.46
CA ARG A 313 14.17 -0.64 -15.60
C ARG A 313 13.75 -0.43 -17.06
N GLN A 314 12.61 -1.01 -17.43
CA GLN A 314 12.04 -0.87 -18.78
C GLN A 314 10.94 0.19 -18.86
N GLU A 315 10.23 0.48 -17.76
CA GLU A 315 9.12 1.43 -17.74
C GLU A 315 9.17 2.35 -16.51
N VAL A 316 8.73 3.61 -16.66
CA VAL A 316 8.56 4.56 -15.54
C VAL A 316 7.28 4.24 -14.75
N LEU A 317 6.25 3.76 -15.46
CA LEU A 317 4.92 3.45 -14.97
C LEU A 317 4.74 1.92 -14.92
N GLY A 318 4.14 1.41 -13.85
CA GLY A 318 3.93 -0.02 -13.62
C GLY A 318 3.42 -0.25 -12.19
N ALA A 319 3.00 -1.46 -11.86
CA ALA A 319 2.57 -1.81 -10.49
C ALA A 319 3.65 -1.49 -9.42
N ASP A 320 4.93 -1.49 -9.84
CA ASP A 320 6.10 -1.16 -9.03
C ASP A 320 6.57 0.30 -9.17
N ALA A 321 5.81 1.19 -9.83
CA ALA A 321 6.22 2.58 -10.04
C ALA A 321 6.27 3.34 -8.71
N ILE A 322 7.48 3.47 -8.17
CA ILE A 322 7.78 4.22 -6.94
C ILE A 322 7.68 5.75 -7.09
N TRP A 323 7.41 6.23 -8.31
CA TRP A 323 7.24 7.65 -8.65
C TRP A 323 5.80 7.92 -9.10
N LEU A 324 5.17 8.92 -8.49
CA LEU A 324 3.85 9.40 -8.88
C LEU A 324 4.00 10.51 -9.92
N LEU A 325 3.60 10.25 -11.17
CA LEU A 325 3.69 11.24 -12.25
C LEU A 325 2.47 12.17 -12.22
N ARG A 326 2.67 13.45 -11.89
CA ARG A 326 1.59 14.44 -11.77
C ARG A 326 1.46 15.38 -12.97
N ALA A 327 2.56 15.66 -13.66
CA ALA A 327 2.61 16.55 -14.81
C ALA A 327 3.78 16.18 -15.73
N GLY A 328 3.72 16.63 -16.98
CA GLY A 328 4.74 16.37 -17.99
C GLY A 328 4.71 14.97 -18.59
N GLN A 329 5.60 14.73 -19.53
CA GLN A 329 5.85 13.42 -20.13
C GLN A 329 7.10 12.82 -19.51
N TRP A 330 7.07 11.53 -19.19
CA TRP A 330 8.18 10.85 -18.53
C TRP A 330 8.53 9.54 -19.23
N LYS A 331 9.83 9.28 -19.35
CA LYS A 331 10.35 8.00 -19.87
C LYS A 331 11.65 7.63 -19.15
N LEU A 332 12.01 6.35 -19.24
CA LEU A 332 13.36 5.90 -18.91
C LEU A 332 14.17 5.90 -20.20
N ASP A 333 15.39 6.43 -20.13
CA ASP A 333 16.31 6.42 -21.26
C ASP A 333 17.75 6.36 -20.76
N GLN A 334 18.48 5.31 -21.14
CA GLN A 334 19.88 5.10 -20.80
C GLN A 334 20.19 5.22 -19.29
N GLY A 335 19.39 4.58 -18.43
CA GLY A 335 19.59 4.61 -16.98
C GLY A 335 19.22 5.95 -16.33
N ALA A 336 18.47 6.81 -17.01
CA ALA A 336 17.98 8.06 -16.45
C ALA A 336 16.46 8.17 -16.56
N LEU A 337 15.84 8.83 -15.59
CA LEU A 337 14.48 9.32 -15.69
C LEU A 337 14.49 10.64 -16.46
N VAL A 338 13.79 10.68 -17.59
CA VAL A 338 13.72 11.86 -18.46
C VAL A 338 12.33 12.48 -18.34
N GLY A 339 12.27 13.69 -17.81
CA GLY A 339 11.05 14.50 -17.72
C GLY A 339 11.00 15.54 -18.83
N GLU A 340 9.82 15.76 -19.38
CA GLU A 340 9.59 16.75 -20.43
C GLU A 340 8.33 17.58 -20.14
N ASN A 341 8.43 18.90 -20.34
CA ASN A 341 7.30 19.83 -20.40
C ASN A 341 6.31 19.69 -19.23
N CYS A 342 6.81 19.80 -17.99
CA CYS A 342 5.96 19.90 -16.81
C CYS A 342 5.32 21.30 -16.78
N VAL A 343 4.15 21.45 -17.39
CA VAL A 343 3.50 22.76 -17.54
C VAL A 343 3.08 23.33 -16.19
N SER A 344 3.60 24.51 -15.81
CA SER A 344 3.22 25.22 -14.58
C SER A 344 3.43 26.73 -14.73
N ASP A 345 2.38 27.49 -14.39
CA ASP A 345 2.39 28.96 -14.39
C ASP A 345 2.59 29.57 -12.99
N LEU A 346 2.62 28.72 -11.96
CA LEU A 346 2.86 29.10 -10.58
C LEU A 346 4.31 28.78 -10.19
N PHE A 347 4.75 29.31 -9.04
CA PHE A 347 6.06 28.98 -8.45
C PHE A 347 6.03 27.65 -7.68
N GLU A 348 5.40 26.64 -8.27
CA GLU A 348 5.31 25.28 -7.74
C GLU A 348 5.87 24.26 -8.74
N ALA A 349 6.71 23.35 -8.25
CA ALA A 349 7.19 22.23 -9.03
C ALA A 349 6.08 21.19 -9.19
N GLN A 350 5.68 20.94 -10.43
CA GLN A 350 4.83 19.80 -10.80
C GLN A 350 5.65 18.81 -11.63
N GLY A 351 5.47 17.50 -11.44
CA GLY A 351 6.26 16.50 -12.14
C GLY A 351 6.21 15.12 -11.51
N ALA A 352 7.33 14.41 -11.47
CA ALA A 352 7.46 13.12 -10.82
C ALA A 352 7.67 13.32 -9.31
N ALA A 353 6.72 12.87 -8.50
CA ALA A 353 6.71 13.04 -7.06
C ALA A 353 7.05 11.73 -6.33
N ARG A 354 7.72 11.84 -5.18
CA ARG A 354 8.02 10.69 -4.31
C ARG A 354 8.12 11.08 -2.84
N GLY A 355 7.87 10.13 -1.94
CA GLY A 355 7.78 10.39 -0.50
C GLY A 355 6.39 10.89 -0.11
N ASN A 356 6.21 11.20 1.18
CA ASN A 356 4.91 11.63 1.72
C ASN A 356 5.11 12.65 2.87
N THR A 357 4.01 13.00 3.55
CA THR A 357 3.99 13.96 4.65
C THR A 357 4.66 13.47 5.95
N ALA A 358 5.09 12.20 6.01
CA ALA A 358 5.88 11.68 7.14
C ALA A 358 7.35 12.09 7.05
N TRP A 359 7.86 12.42 5.86
CA TRP A 359 9.23 12.88 5.69
C TRP A 359 9.40 14.29 6.25
N ARG A 360 10.20 14.44 7.30
CA ARG A 360 10.43 15.72 7.97
C ARG A 360 11.81 16.26 7.66
N ASP A 361 12.81 15.63 8.25
CA ASP A 361 14.21 16.01 8.12
C ASP A 361 14.91 15.00 7.23
N TYR A 362 15.54 15.47 6.16
CA TYR A 362 16.18 14.60 5.19
C TYR A 362 17.24 15.31 4.35
N VAL A 363 18.10 14.49 3.74
CA VAL A 363 19.06 14.89 2.73
C VAL A 363 18.64 14.28 1.40
N LEU A 364 18.26 15.12 0.44
CA LEU A 364 18.10 14.76 -0.97
C LEU A 364 19.44 14.91 -1.68
N THR A 365 19.86 13.90 -2.43
CA THR A 365 20.92 14.01 -3.44
C THR A 365 20.35 13.55 -4.78
N VAL A 366 20.67 14.25 -5.85
CA VAL A 366 20.21 13.91 -7.20
C VAL A 366 21.22 14.37 -8.23
N ARG A 367 21.52 13.51 -9.19
CA ARG A 367 22.21 13.91 -10.43
C ARG A 367 21.20 14.35 -11.46
N PHE A 368 21.48 15.45 -12.14
CA PHE A 368 20.61 15.98 -13.17
C PHE A 368 21.38 16.55 -14.35
N LYS A 369 20.69 16.68 -15.49
CA LYS A 369 21.19 17.37 -16.68
C LYS A 369 20.04 18.08 -17.40
N ILE A 370 20.21 19.36 -17.70
CA ILE A 370 19.25 20.14 -18.49
C ILE A 370 19.63 19.98 -19.96
N GLU A 371 18.82 19.28 -20.75
CA GLU A 371 19.13 19.03 -22.17
C GLU A 371 18.64 20.18 -23.06
N SER A 372 17.42 20.64 -22.80
CA SER A 372 16.81 21.77 -23.49
C SER A 372 15.89 22.54 -22.56
N ARG A 373 15.59 23.78 -22.95
CA ARG A 373 14.70 24.68 -22.22
C ARG A 373 13.73 25.30 -23.21
N GLY A 374 12.50 25.54 -22.76
CA GLY A 374 11.57 26.38 -23.50
C GLY A 374 12.03 27.85 -23.53
N SER A 375 11.22 28.69 -24.15
CA SER A 375 11.53 30.11 -24.38
C SER A 375 11.29 31.01 -23.17
N ASP A 376 10.51 30.58 -22.18
CA ASP A 376 10.33 31.33 -20.92
C ASP A 376 11.60 31.19 -20.08
N TRP A 377 12.09 32.31 -19.55
CA TRP A 377 13.35 32.37 -18.82
C TRP A 377 13.37 31.51 -17.54
N ARG A 378 12.19 31.15 -17.00
CA ARG A 378 12.04 30.25 -15.83
C ARG A 378 11.96 28.76 -16.22
N ASP A 379 11.87 28.44 -17.50
CA ASP A 379 11.85 27.07 -17.96
C ASP A 379 13.15 26.36 -17.65
N GLY A 380 13.10 25.09 -17.29
CA GLY A 380 14.29 24.33 -16.94
C GLY A 380 14.03 23.35 -15.81
N LEU A 381 15.01 23.22 -14.93
CA LEU A 381 14.98 22.27 -13.84
C LEU A 381 14.37 22.89 -12.59
N TRP A 382 13.33 22.25 -12.06
CA TRP A 382 12.74 22.61 -10.78
C TRP A 382 12.75 21.39 -9.85
N PHE A 383 13.04 21.61 -8.56
CA PHE A 383 12.93 20.59 -7.51
C PHE A 383 11.94 21.02 -6.43
N GLY A 384 11.03 20.12 -6.09
CA GLY A 384 10.21 20.23 -4.90
C GLY A 384 10.90 19.62 -3.68
N VAL A 385 10.90 20.32 -2.55
CA VAL A 385 11.40 19.88 -1.25
C VAL A 385 10.30 20.11 -0.22
N ARG A 386 9.96 19.06 0.54
CA ARG A 386 8.81 19.01 1.45
C ARG A 386 7.50 19.34 0.74
N CYS A 387 7.38 18.90 -0.51
CA CYS A 387 6.19 19.10 -1.32
C CYS A 387 5.08 18.14 -0.91
N ARG A 388 3.86 18.65 -0.88
CA ARG A 388 2.63 17.92 -0.54
C ARG A 388 1.75 17.76 -1.78
N GLU A 389 0.59 17.13 -1.62
CA GLU A 389 -0.37 16.93 -2.72
C GLU A 389 -1.07 18.22 -3.15
N ASP A 390 -1.24 19.16 -2.22
CA ASP A 390 -1.90 20.44 -2.41
C ASP A 390 -1.01 21.53 -3.06
N GLY A 391 0.25 21.19 -3.41
CA GLY A 391 1.22 22.13 -3.98
C GLY A 391 2.08 22.86 -2.94
N ASP A 392 1.72 22.77 -1.65
CA ASP A 392 2.52 23.35 -0.57
C ASP A 392 3.91 22.70 -0.56
N GLY A 393 4.95 23.53 -0.52
CA GLY A 393 6.33 23.06 -0.62
C GLY A 393 7.35 24.18 -0.63
N TYR A 394 8.62 23.80 -0.56
CA TYR A 394 9.71 24.64 -1.04
C TYR A 394 10.07 24.22 -2.46
N HIS A 395 10.28 25.19 -3.33
CA HIS A 395 10.47 24.98 -4.76
C HIS A 395 11.78 25.62 -5.18
N LEU A 396 12.78 24.80 -5.50
CA LEU A 396 14.08 25.23 -5.97
C LEU A 396 14.06 25.31 -7.50
N THR A 397 14.21 26.51 -8.05
CA THR A 397 14.03 26.78 -9.47
C THR A 397 15.37 27.17 -10.10
N PHE A 398 15.82 26.44 -11.13
CA PHE A 398 16.99 26.78 -11.93
C PHE A 398 16.54 27.48 -13.22
N THR A 399 16.79 28.78 -13.30
CA THR A 399 16.35 29.67 -14.39
C THR A 399 17.48 29.90 -15.39
N ASP A 400 17.33 30.85 -16.33
CA ASP A 400 18.40 31.18 -17.30
C ASP A 400 19.50 32.07 -16.73
N HIS A 401 19.24 32.72 -15.59
CA HIS A 401 20.16 33.68 -14.98
C HIS A 401 20.50 33.39 -13.52
N ASP A 402 19.69 32.61 -12.82
CA ASP A 402 19.91 32.31 -11.41
C ASP A 402 19.26 31.00 -10.93
N CYS A 403 19.51 30.69 -9.66
CA CYS A 403 18.82 29.66 -8.92
C CYS A 403 18.09 30.33 -7.74
N GLN A 404 16.79 30.06 -7.60
CA GLN A 404 15.93 30.68 -6.58
C GLN A 404 15.23 29.63 -5.73
N LEU A 405 15.13 29.90 -4.43
CA LEU A 405 14.32 29.09 -3.51
C LEU A 405 13.01 29.82 -3.23
N HIS A 406 11.91 29.24 -3.70
CA HIS A 406 10.55 29.70 -3.47
C HIS A 406 9.85 28.84 -2.42
N LYS A 407 8.73 29.36 -1.92
CA LYS A 407 7.84 28.67 -0.98
C LYS A 407 6.39 28.93 -1.36
N ALA A 408 5.57 27.88 -1.30
CA ALA A 408 4.12 27.94 -1.38
C ALA A 408 3.51 27.30 -0.13
N VAL A 409 2.61 28.01 0.56
CA VAL A 409 1.86 27.52 1.73
C VAL A 409 0.44 28.08 1.71
N TYR A 410 -0.56 27.20 1.85
CA TYR A 410 -1.98 27.55 1.81
C TYR A 410 -2.38 28.33 0.54
N GLY A 411 -1.81 27.94 -0.60
CA GLY A 411 -2.03 28.61 -1.88
C GLY A 411 -1.39 30.01 -2.00
N ILE A 412 -0.63 30.46 -1.00
CA ILE A 412 0.13 31.71 -1.05
C ILE A 412 1.59 31.37 -1.36
N SER A 413 2.10 31.94 -2.44
CA SER A 413 3.47 31.70 -2.90
C SER A 413 4.33 32.96 -2.86
N THR A 414 5.63 32.78 -2.63
CA THR A 414 6.65 33.75 -3.05
C THR A 414 6.59 34.00 -4.55
N SER A 415 7.19 35.09 -4.99
CA SER A 415 7.37 35.51 -6.38
C SER A 415 8.83 35.88 -6.65
N ASP A 416 9.12 36.31 -7.87
CA ASP A 416 10.44 36.83 -8.27
C ASP A 416 10.93 38.00 -7.41
N ALA A 417 10.01 38.73 -6.76
CA ALA A 417 10.37 39.87 -5.92
C ALA A 417 10.83 39.47 -4.50
N ASN A 418 10.51 38.26 -4.04
CA ASN A 418 10.70 37.85 -2.66
C ASN A 418 11.02 36.35 -2.48
N PRO A 419 11.96 35.75 -3.23
CA PRO A 419 12.40 34.39 -2.96
C PRO A 419 13.07 34.31 -1.58
N LEU A 420 13.09 33.12 -0.97
CA LEU A 420 13.83 32.86 0.28
C LEU A 420 15.34 32.94 0.06
N ALA A 421 15.81 32.54 -1.12
CA ALA A 421 17.20 32.60 -1.54
C ALA A 421 17.28 32.89 -3.04
N ARG A 422 18.31 33.62 -3.46
CA ARG A 422 18.68 33.78 -4.86
C ARG A 422 20.19 33.73 -4.97
N VAL A 423 20.70 32.89 -5.87
CA VAL A 423 22.13 32.79 -6.13
C VAL A 423 22.43 32.68 -7.62
N PRO A 424 23.57 33.22 -8.09
CA PRO A 424 23.94 33.11 -9.50
C PRO A 424 24.05 31.65 -9.93
N PHE A 425 23.45 31.35 -11.08
CA PHE A 425 23.55 30.05 -11.73
C PHE A 425 23.36 30.27 -13.22
N LYS A 426 24.14 29.56 -14.03
CA LYS A 426 23.97 29.57 -15.48
C LYS A 426 23.80 28.13 -15.94
N PRO A 427 22.68 27.78 -16.59
CA PRO A 427 22.47 26.42 -17.04
C PRO A 427 23.44 26.08 -18.17
N ASP A 428 23.89 24.83 -18.15
CA ASP A 428 24.61 24.21 -19.25
C ASP A 428 24.04 22.79 -19.50
N GLN A 429 24.66 22.04 -20.42
CA GLN A 429 24.23 20.69 -20.79
C GLN A 429 25.11 19.58 -20.17
N GLN A 430 25.78 19.87 -19.05
CA GLN A 430 26.56 18.91 -18.29
C GLN A 430 25.70 18.24 -17.22
N TRP A 431 26.22 17.13 -16.69
CA TRP A 431 25.66 16.51 -15.49
C TRP A 431 26.14 17.25 -14.26
N HIS A 432 25.21 17.57 -13.37
CA HIS A 432 25.49 18.15 -12.06
C HIS A 432 24.93 17.28 -10.95
N THR A 433 25.45 17.44 -9.74
CA THR A 433 24.92 16.82 -8.52
C THR A 433 24.37 17.90 -7.59
N LEU A 434 23.07 17.87 -7.34
CA LEU A 434 22.45 18.69 -6.30
C LEU A 434 22.33 17.88 -5.01
N ARG A 435 22.75 18.49 -3.89
CA ARG A 435 22.45 17.99 -2.54
C ARG A 435 21.66 19.04 -1.78
N VAL A 436 20.48 18.68 -1.28
CA VAL A 436 19.64 19.54 -0.42
C VAL A 436 19.42 18.87 0.93
N GLU A 437 19.73 19.58 2.00
CA GLU A 437 19.43 19.17 3.38
C GLU A 437 18.31 20.05 3.93
N ALA A 438 17.19 19.41 4.25
CA ALA A 438 16.06 20.04 4.93
C ALA A 438 16.03 19.55 6.38
N ARG A 439 16.26 20.45 7.34
CA ARG A 439 16.26 20.13 8.77
C ARG A 439 15.55 21.21 9.57
N ALA A 440 14.55 20.84 10.35
CA ALA A 440 13.70 21.79 11.06
C ALA A 440 13.15 22.89 10.11
N ASN A 441 13.51 24.16 10.24
CA ASN A 441 13.14 25.23 9.28
C ASN A 441 14.34 25.75 8.49
N ARG A 442 15.41 24.96 8.40
CA ARG A 442 16.61 25.34 7.69
C ARG A 442 16.74 24.48 6.44
N LEU A 443 17.05 25.12 5.32
CA LEU A 443 17.37 24.46 4.05
C LEU A 443 18.78 24.84 3.66
N LYS A 444 19.60 23.82 3.36
CA LYS A 444 20.96 23.99 2.82
C LYS A 444 21.04 23.29 1.50
N ALA A 445 21.64 23.93 0.49
CA ALA A 445 21.87 23.30 -0.80
C ALA A 445 23.34 23.42 -1.21
N GLN A 446 23.80 22.41 -1.93
CA GLN A 446 25.10 22.36 -2.59
C GLN A 446 24.90 21.90 -4.04
N LEU A 447 25.67 22.49 -4.95
CA LEU A 447 25.75 22.08 -6.35
C LEU A 447 27.20 21.67 -6.64
N ASP A 448 27.41 20.44 -7.08
CA ASP A 448 28.73 19.85 -7.33
C ASP A 448 29.70 19.99 -6.14
N GLY A 449 29.14 19.85 -4.92
CA GLY A 449 29.86 19.99 -3.65
C GLY A 449 30.10 21.44 -3.21
N ALA A 450 29.89 22.43 -4.07
CA ALA A 450 29.99 23.85 -3.71
C ALA A 450 28.70 24.33 -3.01
N PRO A 451 28.79 25.14 -1.94
CA PRO A 451 27.61 25.73 -1.30
C PRO A 451 26.80 26.57 -2.28
N LEU A 452 25.50 26.28 -2.37
CA LEU A 452 24.54 27.05 -3.17
C LEU A 452 23.81 28.05 -2.27
N PHE A 453 23.17 27.61 -1.18
CA PHE A 453 22.60 28.49 -0.16
C PHE A 453 22.47 27.80 1.19
N ASP A 454 22.24 28.60 2.23
CA ASP A 454 21.91 28.16 3.58
C ASP A 454 20.92 29.15 4.21
N VAL A 455 19.63 28.79 4.24
CA VAL A 455 18.54 29.69 4.62
C VAL A 455 17.69 29.09 5.73
N LYS A 456 17.25 29.95 6.65
CA LYS A 456 16.30 29.63 7.71
C LYS A 456 14.96 30.33 7.44
N ASP A 457 13.88 29.57 7.36
CA ASP A 457 12.51 30.09 7.21
C ASP A 457 11.88 30.33 8.59
N ASP A 458 12.05 31.55 9.11
CA ASP A 458 11.41 32.01 10.35
C ASP A 458 10.07 32.70 10.07
N ALA A 459 9.24 32.04 9.26
CA ALA A 459 7.95 32.51 8.78
C ALA A 459 8.00 33.61 7.71
N HIS A 460 8.74 33.34 6.63
CA HIS A 460 8.77 34.19 5.44
C HIS A 460 7.34 34.44 4.92
N LEU A 461 7.04 35.71 4.60
CA LEU A 461 5.70 36.21 4.26
C LEU A 461 4.62 35.99 5.34
N HIS A 462 5.02 35.89 6.61
CA HIS A 462 4.12 35.56 7.73
C HIS A 462 3.44 34.19 7.60
N LEU A 463 3.98 33.31 6.75
CA LEU A 463 3.48 31.94 6.56
C LEU A 463 4.32 30.96 7.38
N PRO A 464 3.73 29.93 8.00
CA PRO A 464 4.50 28.96 8.77
C PRO A 464 5.53 28.24 7.88
N SER A 465 6.69 27.91 8.44
CA SER A 465 7.66 27.05 7.76
C SER A 465 7.09 25.66 7.54
N LEU A 466 7.25 25.10 6.34
CA LEU A 466 6.91 23.70 6.08
C LEU A 466 7.92 22.77 6.74
N ARG A 467 7.42 21.79 7.48
CA ARG A 467 8.22 20.83 8.27
C ARG A 467 8.17 19.41 7.72
N SER A 468 7.34 19.15 6.72
CA SER A 468 7.23 17.81 6.15
C SER A 468 6.64 17.79 4.75
N GLY A 469 7.01 16.75 3.99
CA GLY A 469 6.56 16.47 2.64
C GLY A 469 7.61 15.68 1.85
N GLY A 470 7.23 15.23 0.66
CA GLY A 470 8.11 14.48 -0.23
C GLY A 470 9.01 15.38 -1.09
N ILE A 471 9.48 14.81 -2.19
CA ILE A 471 10.25 15.48 -3.24
C ILE A 471 9.48 15.49 -4.55
N VAL A 472 9.77 16.47 -5.41
CA VAL A 472 9.28 16.51 -6.80
C VAL A 472 10.45 16.78 -7.74
N LEU A 473 10.54 16.03 -8.82
CA LEU A 473 11.44 16.27 -9.95
C LEU A 473 10.63 16.90 -11.08
N SER A 474 11.10 18.00 -11.67
CA SER A 474 10.32 18.73 -12.68
C SER A 474 11.19 19.30 -13.80
N ALA A 475 10.73 19.08 -15.03
CA ALA A 475 11.22 19.74 -16.24
C ALA A 475 10.24 20.87 -16.60
N ARG A 476 10.24 21.94 -15.80
CA ARG A 476 9.21 22.99 -15.84
C ARG A 476 9.15 23.69 -17.19
N GLN A 477 7.93 23.89 -17.67
CA GLN A 477 7.64 24.72 -18.83
C GLN A 477 6.47 25.69 -18.51
N GLY A 478 6.60 26.98 -18.84
CA GLY A 478 5.47 27.92 -18.77
C GLY A 478 4.43 27.63 -19.85
N SER A 479 3.14 27.83 -19.59
CA SER A 479 2.07 27.48 -20.54
C SER A 479 2.16 28.24 -21.88
N ALA A 480 2.68 29.46 -21.85
CA ALA A 480 2.91 30.29 -23.04
C ALA A 480 4.29 30.04 -23.70
N SER A 481 5.13 29.21 -23.10
CA SER A 481 6.49 28.98 -23.57
C SER A 481 6.51 28.18 -24.87
N GLN A 482 7.42 28.54 -25.76
CA GLN A 482 7.71 27.83 -27.01
C GLN A 482 8.90 26.88 -26.82
N GLY A 483 9.00 25.86 -27.67
CA GLY A 483 10.07 24.86 -27.58
C GLY A 483 9.79 23.75 -26.57
N ARG A 484 10.84 23.03 -26.16
CA ARG A 484 10.74 21.90 -25.21
C ARG A 484 11.67 22.13 -24.04
N THR A 485 11.18 21.89 -22.84
CA THR A 485 12.03 21.71 -21.65
C THR A 485 12.24 20.22 -21.43
N VAL A 486 13.49 19.78 -21.43
CA VAL A 486 13.87 18.38 -21.21
C VAL A 486 14.95 18.32 -20.15
N VAL A 487 14.70 17.55 -19.09
CA VAL A 487 15.63 17.36 -17.98
C VAL A 487 15.78 15.88 -17.68
N ARG A 488 17.02 15.43 -17.53
CA ARG A 488 17.36 14.08 -17.07
C ARG A 488 17.67 14.07 -15.59
N PHE A 489 17.28 12.99 -14.93
CA PHE A 489 17.56 12.70 -13.54
C PHE A 489 18.17 11.31 -13.39
N ASP A 490 19.16 11.20 -12.53
CA ASP A 490 19.89 9.98 -12.19
C ASP A 490 20.28 10.02 -10.70
N ASP A 491 20.59 8.87 -10.12
CA ASP A 491 21.15 8.70 -8.78
C ASP A 491 20.40 9.50 -7.70
N VAL A 492 19.08 9.38 -7.68
CA VAL A 492 18.23 10.07 -6.71
C VAL A 492 18.28 9.32 -5.39
N SER A 493 18.73 9.98 -4.33
CA SER A 493 18.65 9.46 -2.96
C SER A 493 17.98 10.44 -2.02
N VAL A 494 17.27 9.91 -1.03
CA VAL A 494 16.75 10.67 0.10
C VAL A 494 17.11 9.93 1.37
N LYS A 495 17.99 10.48 2.19
CA LYS A 495 18.31 9.93 3.50
C LYS A 495 17.54 10.70 4.57
N LEU A 496 16.60 10.05 5.25
CA LEU A 496 15.94 10.65 6.41
C LEU A 496 16.98 10.83 7.52
N LEU A 497 16.91 11.98 8.18
CA LEU A 497 17.73 12.28 9.34
C LEU A 497 16.97 11.78 10.58
N GLU A 498 17.67 11.03 11.43
CA GLU A 498 17.12 10.64 12.74
C GLU A 498 16.86 11.91 13.57
N GLU A 499 15.71 11.96 14.24
CA GLU A 499 15.32 13.08 15.12
C GLU A 499 16.24 13.23 16.33
#